data_AF-A0A537UDA5-F1
#
_entry.id   AF-A0A537UDA5-F1
#
_cell.length_a   1.000
_cell.length_b   1.000
_cell.length_c   1.000
_cell.angle_alpha   90.00
_cell.angle_beta   90.00
_cell.angle_gamma   90.00
#
_symmetry.space_group_name_H-M   'P 1'
#
loop_
_entity.id
_entity.type
_entity.pdbx_description
1 polymer ?
#
loop_
_entity_poly.entity_id
_entity_poly.type
_entity_poly.pdbx_seq_one_letter_code
_entity_poly.pdbx_strand_id
1 'polypeptide(L)'
;RRFGGTPPAIMQRPELIAALLPTLRADLALVEAYGVDPGDHITCPITAFGGADDLSHSRSLQSWTEFTRGKFRTCVFPGEHFYFLPAAEALAKEIIEDLHSCVGMHTAGARSQV
;
A
#
# COMPACT_ATOMS: atom_id res chain seq x y z
N ARG A 1 0.30 -10.22 17.73
CA ARG A 1 1.30 -11.26 17.38
C ARG A 1 1.20 -11.73 15.93
N ARG A 2 0.00 -11.91 15.36
CA ARG A 2 -0.17 -12.44 13.98
C ARG A 2 0.29 -11.53 12.83
N PHE A 3 0.43 -10.22 13.03
CA PHE A 3 0.76 -9.30 11.95
C PHE A 3 2.26 -9.01 11.80
N GLY A 4 3.15 -9.45 12.70
CA GLY A 4 4.61 -9.29 12.52
C GLY A 4 5.22 -7.89 12.66
N GLY A 5 4.43 -6.87 13.04
CA GLY A 5 4.87 -5.45 12.98
C GLY A 5 5.59 -4.84 14.18
N THR A 6 5.64 -5.53 15.31
CA THR A 6 6.26 -4.99 16.53
C THR A 6 7.57 -5.72 16.82
N PRO A 7 8.73 -5.03 16.81
CA PRO A 7 10.02 -5.64 17.11
C PRO A 7 10.01 -6.39 18.44
N PRO A 8 10.63 -7.59 18.53
CA PRO A 8 10.66 -8.37 19.77
C PRO A 8 11.21 -7.62 20.98
N ALA A 9 12.19 -6.74 20.77
CA ALA A 9 12.79 -5.92 21.82
C ALA A 9 11.78 -4.95 22.48
N ILE A 10 10.79 -4.46 21.73
CA ILE A 10 9.71 -3.62 22.27
C ILE A 10 8.70 -4.50 23.02
N MET A 11 8.40 -5.69 22.49
CA MET A 11 7.46 -6.64 23.11
C MET A 11 7.92 -7.16 24.48
N GLN A 12 9.23 -7.09 24.77
CA GLN A 12 9.80 -7.47 26.06
C GLN A 12 9.76 -6.34 27.11
N ARG A 13 9.22 -5.17 26.76
CA ARG A 13 9.15 -3.97 27.62
C ARG A 13 7.70 -3.56 27.85
N PRO A 14 7.03 -4.08 28.90
CA PRO A 14 5.62 -3.83 29.17
C PRO A 14 5.28 -2.34 29.31
N GLU A 15 6.19 -1.54 29.85
CA GLU A 15 6.06 -0.09 30.00
C GLU A 15 5.97 0.64 28.66
N LEU A 16 6.75 0.21 27.66
CA LEU A 16 6.70 0.80 26.32
C LEU A 16 5.42 0.37 25.59
N ILE A 17 5.02 -0.88 25.73
CA ILE A 17 3.76 -1.38 25.16
C ILE A 17 2.57 -0.61 25.77
N ALA A 18 2.55 -0.42 27.09
CA ALA A 18 1.50 0.33 27.77
C ALA A 18 1.41 1.78 27.29
N ALA A 19 2.55 2.42 27.01
CA ALA A 19 2.61 3.78 26.47
C ALA A 19 2.13 3.88 25.01
N LEU A 20 2.41 2.89 24.17
CA LEU A 20 2.06 2.89 22.74
C LEU A 20 0.62 2.43 22.46
N LEU A 21 0.06 1.55 23.30
CA LEU A 21 -1.25 0.94 23.09
C LEU A 21 -2.40 1.94 22.90
N PRO A 22 -2.51 3.05 23.65
CA PRO A 22 -3.57 4.04 23.43
C PRO A 22 -3.57 4.61 22.01
N THR A 23 -2.39 5.01 21.51
CA THR A 23 -2.23 5.55 20.16
C THR A 23 -2.55 4.50 19.10
N LEU A 24 -1.98 3.29 19.22
CA LEU A 24 -2.23 2.21 18.25
C LEU A 24 -3.72 1.83 18.19
N ARG A 25 -4.43 1.84 19.32
CA ARG A 25 -5.87 1.59 19.35
C ARG A 25 -6.66 2.70 18.68
N ALA A 26 -6.27 3.96 18.90
CA ALA A 26 -6.92 5.09 18.25
C ALA A 26 -6.74 5.03 16.72
N ASP A 27 -5.53 4.74 16.25
CA ASP A 27 -5.24 4.61 14.81
C ASP A 27 -6.05 3.48 14.17
N LEU A 28 -6.11 2.31 14.81
CA LEU A 28 -6.91 1.18 14.32
C LEU A 28 -8.41 1.50 14.33
N ALA A 29 -8.92 2.19 15.35
CA ALA A 29 -10.32 2.60 15.41
C ALA A 29 -10.69 3.55 14.25
N LEU A 30 -9.77 4.43 13.84
CA LEU A 30 -9.97 5.30 12.67
C LEU A 30 -10.03 4.49 11.37
N VAL A 31 -9.15 3.51 11.20
CA VAL A 31 -9.14 2.63 10.02
C VAL A 31 -10.42 1.78 9.96
N GLU A 32 -10.85 1.21 11.08
CA GLU A 32 -12.08 0.40 11.17
C GLU A 32 -13.36 1.23 10.95
N ALA A 33 -13.36 2.48 11.38
CA ALA A 33 -14.50 3.40 11.21
C ALA A 33 -14.52 4.09 9.85
N TYR A 34 -13.47 3.94 9.02
CA TYR A 34 -13.40 4.60 7.73
C TYR A 34 -14.45 4.05 6.77
N GLY A 35 -15.39 4.92 6.40
CA GLY A 35 -16.40 4.66 5.37
C GLY A 35 -15.99 5.29 4.05
N VAL A 36 -16.05 4.51 2.98
CA VAL A 36 -15.85 4.99 1.61
C VAL A 36 -17.16 5.55 1.07
N ASP A 37 -17.14 6.74 0.47
CA ASP A 37 -18.26 7.26 -0.32
C ASP A 37 -18.25 6.59 -1.72
N PRO A 38 -19.31 5.88 -2.13
CA PRO A 38 -19.34 5.23 -3.43
C PRO A 38 -19.42 6.26 -4.57
N GLY A 39 -18.29 6.54 -5.22
CA GLY A 39 -18.25 7.39 -6.41
C GLY A 39 -16.96 8.19 -6.60
N ASP A 40 -16.13 8.27 -5.56
CA ASP A 40 -14.84 8.93 -5.65
C ASP A 40 -13.84 8.05 -6.40
N HIS A 41 -13.46 8.50 -7.60
CA HIS A 41 -12.44 7.86 -8.41
C HIS A 41 -11.35 8.87 -8.78
N ILE A 42 -10.10 8.45 -8.63
CA ILE A 42 -8.96 9.20 -9.14
C ILE A 42 -8.71 8.85 -10.61
N THR A 43 -8.05 9.73 -11.36
CA THR A 43 -7.72 9.49 -12.77
C THR A 43 -6.28 9.02 -12.99
N CYS A 44 -5.44 9.05 -11.96
CA CYS A 44 -4.07 8.58 -12.04
C CYS A 44 -4.01 7.03 -11.96
N PRO A 45 -2.96 6.42 -12.54
CA PRO A 45 -2.73 4.99 -12.38
C PRO A 45 -2.58 4.59 -10.91
N ILE A 46 -3.07 3.39 -10.56
CA ILE A 46 -2.85 2.77 -9.25
C ILE A 46 -2.05 1.48 -9.44
N THR A 47 -0.97 1.33 -8.67
CA THR A 47 -0.32 0.04 -8.45
C THR A 47 -0.52 -0.38 -7.00
N ALA A 48 -1.15 -1.54 -6.78
CA ALA A 48 -1.37 -2.10 -5.46
C ALA A 48 -0.32 -3.19 -5.14
N PHE A 49 0.31 -3.08 -3.99
CA PHE A 49 1.39 -3.99 -3.55
C PHE A 49 0.94 -4.86 -2.37
N GLY A 50 1.36 -6.12 -2.33
CA GLY A 50 1.13 -6.97 -1.15
C GLY A 50 2.09 -8.14 -1.02
N GLY A 51 2.03 -8.81 0.13
CA GLY A 51 2.77 -10.03 0.42
C GLY A 51 1.95 -11.30 0.15
N ALA A 52 2.50 -12.27 -0.58
CA ALA A 52 1.84 -13.49 -1.02
C ALA A 52 1.17 -14.29 0.11
N ASP A 53 1.74 -14.20 1.32
CA ASP A 53 1.30 -14.91 2.51
C ASP A 53 0.52 -13.99 3.49
N ASP A 54 0.21 -12.76 3.10
CA ASP A 54 -0.59 -11.86 3.92
C ASP A 54 -2.05 -12.34 4.01
N LEU A 55 -2.63 -12.27 5.21
CA LEU A 55 -4.02 -12.66 5.46
C LEU A 55 -5.03 -11.76 4.72
N SER A 56 -4.59 -10.59 4.27
CA SER A 56 -5.37 -9.62 3.51
C SER A 56 -5.46 -9.92 2.01
N HIS A 57 -4.67 -10.88 1.48
CA HIS A 57 -4.00 -10.66 0.20
C HIS A 57 -4.84 -10.73 -1.09
N SER A 58 -5.76 -11.69 -1.27
CA SER A 58 -6.26 -11.95 -2.64
C SER A 58 -7.51 -11.17 -3.06
N ARG A 59 -8.49 -10.99 -2.16
CA ARG A 59 -9.69 -10.20 -2.47
C ARG A 59 -9.50 -8.70 -2.28
N SER A 60 -8.54 -8.26 -1.46
CA SER A 60 -8.40 -6.84 -1.13
C SER A 60 -7.62 -6.04 -2.18
N LEU A 61 -6.57 -6.60 -2.79
CA LEU A 61 -5.74 -5.85 -3.72
C LEU A 61 -6.47 -5.54 -5.03
N GLN A 62 -7.23 -6.50 -5.56
CA GLN A 62 -7.94 -6.31 -6.82
C GLN A 62 -9.04 -5.25 -6.72
N SER A 63 -9.68 -5.09 -5.55
CA SER A 63 -10.70 -4.07 -5.30
C SER A 63 -10.17 -2.64 -5.48
N TRP A 64 -8.86 -2.42 -5.46
CA TRP A 64 -8.29 -1.11 -5.77
C TRP A 64 -8.60 -0.62 -7.20
N THR A 65 -8.94 -1.53 -8.12
CA THR A 65 -9.42 -1.14 -9.46
C THR A 65 -10.71 -0.33 -9.41
N GLU A 66 -11.49 -0.43 -8.34
CA GLU A 66 -12.75 0.30 -8.18
C GLU A 66 -12.51 1.80 -7.90
N PHE A 67 -11.30 2.20 -7.50
CA PHE A 67 -10.97 3.57 -7.09
C PHE A 67 -10.27 4.40 -8.16
N THR A 68 -9.98 3.85 -9.34
CA THR A 68 -9.33 4.59 -10.42
C THR A 68 -10.00 4.40 -11.77
N ARG A 69 -9.98 5.46 -12.58
CA ARG A 69 -10.27 5.41 -14.02
C ARG A 69 -9.01 5.26 -14.89
N GLY A 70 -7.84 5.30 -14.26
CA GLY A 70 -6.53 5.11 -14.89
C GLY A 70 -6.16 3.63 -15.04
N LYS A 71 -4.90 3.39 -15.40
CA LYS A 71 -4.35 2.03 -15.44
C LYS A 71 -4.30 1.45 -14.02
N PHE A 72 -4.55 0.15 -13.91
CA PHE A 72 -4.44 -0.58 -12.65
C PHE A 72 -3.48 -1.76 -12.79
N ARG A 73 -2.65 -1.99 -11.77
CA ARG A 73 -1.74 -3.13 -11.68
C ARG A 73 -1.64 -3.62 -10.24
N THR A 74 -1.42 -4.91 -10.06
CA THR A 74 -1.03 -5.51 -8.78
C THR A 74 0.39 -6.05 -8.86
N CYS A 75 1.16 -5.91 -7.79
CA CYS A 75 2.48 -6.54 -7.65
C CYS A 75 2.56 -7.27 -6.30
N VAL A 76 2.91 -8.55 -6.35
CA VAL A 76 2.92 -9.44 -5.19
C VAL A 76 4.36 -9.88 -4.91
N PHE A 77 4.79 -9.67 -3.67
CA PHE A 77 6.10 -10.08 -3.17
C PHE A 77 5.99 -11.29 -2.24
N PRO A 78 7.03 -12.12 -2.10
CA PRO A 78 7.07 -13.13 -1.05
C PRO A 78 6.97 -12.51 0.35
N GLY A 79 6.25 -13.16 1.27
CA GLY A 79 6.15 -12.76 2.68
C GLY A 79 4.74 -12.35 3.14
N GLU A 80 4.63 -12.07 4.44
CA GLU A 80 3.40 -11.70 5.12
C GLU A 80 3.13 -10.18 5.07
N HIS A 81 2.38 -9.62 6.02
CA HIS A 81 1.96 -8.22 6.07
C HIS A 81 3.10 -7.19 5.96
N PHE A 82 4.28 -7.50 6.51
CA PHE A 82 5.47 -6.63 6.45
C PHE A 82 6.46 -7.06 5.35
N TYR A 83 5.97 -7.66 4.25
CA TYR A 83 6.77 -8.07 3.08
C TYR A 83 7.72 -6.99 2.55
N PHE A 84 7.34 -5.72 2.69
CA PHE A 84 8.11 -4.58 2.19
C PHE A 84 9.44 -4.37 2.92
N LEU A 85 9.59 -4.90 4.15
CA LEU A 85 10.86 -4.80 4.89
C LEU A 85 11.98 -5.61 4.21
N PRO A 86 11.83 -6.93 3.95
CA PRO A 86 12.83 -7.69 3.21
C PRO A 86 12.84 -7.38 1.71
N ALA A 87 11.74 -6.90 1.13
CA ALA A 87 11.62 -6.62 -0.30
C ALA A 87 11.92 -5.17 -0.69
N ALA A 88 12.51 -4.35 0.19
CA ALA A 88 12.62 -2.90 0.01
C ALA A 88 13.23 -2.47 -1.34
N GLU A 89 14.33 -3.10 -1.76
CA GLU A 89 14.99 -2.78 -3.04
C GLU A 89 14.13 -3.17 -4.24
N ALA A 90 13.50 -4.35 -4.21
CA ALA A 90 12.64 -4.82 -5.29
C ALA A 90 11.36 -3.98 -5.39
N LEU A 91 10.77 -3.60 -4.25
CA LEU A 91 9.63 -2.69 -4.19
C LEU A 91 9.99 -1.30 -4.75
N ALA A 92 11.14 -0.75 -4.35
CA ALA A 92 11.59 0.54 -4.86
C ALA A 92 11.79 0.52 -6.38
N LYS A 93 12.32 -0.58 -6.93
CA LYS A 93 12.46 -0.76 -8.38
C LYS A 93 11.11 -0.68 -9.11
N GLU A 94 10.09 -1.38 -8.61
CA GLU A 94 8.74 -1.34 -9.20
C GLU A 94 8.15 0.08 -9.17
N ILE A 95 8.31 0.80 -8.06
CA ILE A 95 7.85 2.20 -7.93
C ILE A 95 8.56 3.10 -8.95
N ILE A 96 9.88 2.94 -9.12
CA ILE A 96 10.66 3.72 -10.09
C ILE A 96 10.19 3.44 -11.53
N GLU A 97 9.94 2.17 -11.87
CA GLU A 97 9.41 1.78 -13.18
C GLU A 97 8.03 2.40 -13.44
N ASP A 98 7.12 2.35 -12.46
CA ASP A 98 5.80 2.97 -12.55
C ASP A 98 5.90 4.50 -12.78
N LEU A 99 6.78 5.19 -12.04
CA LEU A 99 7.01 6.62 -12.20
C LEU A 99 7.57 6.97 -13.59
N HIS A 100 8.56 6.22 -14.10
CA HIS A 100 9.09 6.44 -15.44
C HIS A 100 8.02 6.27 -16.52
N SER A 101 7.15 5.27 -16.38
CA SER A 101 6.06 5.03 -17.34
C SER A 101 5.05 6.19 -17.39
N CYS A 102 4.82 6.86 -16.26
CA CYS A 102 3.90 8.00 -16.15
C CYS A 102 4.50 9.29 -16.72
N VAL A 103 5.80 9.54 -16.47
CA VAL A 103 6.50 10.73 -16.96
C VAL A 103 6.77 10.65 -18.47
N GLY A 104 7.09 9.46 -19.00
CA GLY A 104 7.25 9.23 -20.43
C GLY A 104 5.96 9.40 -21.25
N MET A 105 4.78 9.24 -20.62
CA MET A 105 3.48 9.50 -21.25
C MET A 105 3.15 11.00 -21.38
N HIS A 106 3.68 11.86 -20.49
CA HIS A 106 3.41 13.30 -20.53
C HIS A 106 4.17 14.04 -21.63
N THR A 107 5.34 13.57 -22.04
CA THR A 107 6.12 14.21 -23.13
C THR A 107 5.58 13.89 -24.52
N ALA A 108 4.84 12.80 -24.69
CA ALA A 108 4.20 12.43 -25.96
C ALA A 108 2.90 13.22 -26.25
N GLY A 109 2.31 13.88 -25.25
CA GLY A 109 1.03 14.59 -25.38
C GLY A 109 1.11 16.08 -25.79
N ALA A 110 2.31 16.67 -25.88
CA ALA A 110 2.49 18.11 -26.08
C ALA A 110 2.97 18.53 -27.48
N ARG A 111 2.70 17.72 -28.51
CA ARG A 111 2.86 18.15 -29.92
C ARG A 111 1.54 18.00 -30.66
N SER A 112 0.63 18.96 -30.47
CA SER A 112 -0.39 19.28 -31.45
C SER A 112 -0.05 20.64 -32.06
N GLN A 113 -0.02 20.64 -33.39
CA GLN A 113 0.33 21.75 -34.27
C GLN A 113 -0.68 22.90 -34.13
N VAL A 114 -0.18 24.13 -34.01
CA VAL A 114 -0.60 25.29 -34.81
C VAL A 114 0.65 26.12 -35.09
#